data_AF-A0AAP0LDQ9-F1
#
_entry.id   AF-A0AAP0LDQ9-F1
#
_cell.length_a   1.000
_cell.length_b   1.000
_cell.length_c   1.000
_cell.angle_alpha   90.00
_cell.angle_beta   90.00
_cell.angle_gamma   90.00
#
_symmetry.space_group_name_H-M   'P 1'
#
loop_
_entity.id
_entity.type
_entity.pdbx_description
1 polymer ?
#
loop_
_entity_poly.entity_id
_entity_poly.type
_entity_poly.pdbx_seq_one_letter_code
_entity_poly.pdbx_strand_id
1 'polypeptide(L)'
;MNGLELCSVEADIDKACLVVSVGISTRYVYATYKRTLATTQEAEAWEAAKKSCGGLHFLAIQENLDSDDCVGFWFLLDLPPPPV
;
A
#
# COMPACT_ATOMS: atom_id res chain seq x y z
N MET A 1 -4.43 -18.94 -7.02
CA MET A 1 -4.41 -17.48 -7.22
C MET A 1 -4.52 -17.23 -8.72
N ASN A 2 -5.72 -17.38 -9.27
CA ASN A 2 -6.01 -17.26 -10.71
C ASN A 2 -7.17 -16.27 -10.84
N GLY A 3 -6.90 -15.08 -11.38
CA GLY A 3 -7.90 -14.08 -11.69
C GLY A 3 -7.83 -12.85 -10.79
N LEU A 4 -6.99 -11.88 -11.19
CA LEU A 4 -7.15 -10.43 -10.96
C LEU A 4 -7.77 -10.05 -9.60
N GLU A 5 -7.14 -10.48 -8.50
CA GLU A 5 -7.55 -10.02 -7.17
C GLU A 5 -7.06 -8.58 -7.00
N LEU A 6 -8.01 -7.66 -6.83
CA LEU A 6 -7.73 -6.28 -6.47
C LEU A 6 -6.97 -6.30 -5.14
N CYS A 7 -5.73 -5.83 -5.16
CA CYS A 7 -4.88 -5.73 -3.98
C CYS A 7 -4.49 -4.26 -3.83
N SER A 8 -4.77 -3.67 -2.66
CA SER A 8 -4.34 -2.32 -2.31
C SER A 8 -3.59 -2.33 -0.99
N VAL A 9 -2.61 -1.45 -0.86
CA VAL A 9 -1.93 -1.19 0.41
C VAL A 9 -2.19 0.25 0.81
N GLU A 10 -2.73 0.46 2.00
CA GLU A 10 -3.16 1.76 2.54
C GLU A 10 -2.56 1.98 3.94
N ALA A 11 -2.26 3.23 4.27
CA ALA A 11 -1.83 3.62 5.59
C ALA A 11 -3.05 4.08 6.39
N ASP A 12 -3.35 3.38 7.48
CA ASP A 12 -4.31 3.79 8.49
C ASP A 12 -3.57 4.63 9.54
N ILE A 13 -3.61 5.95 9.37
CA ILE A 13 -2.92 6.92 10.23
C ILE A 13 -3.47 6.86 11.67
N ASP A 14 -4.79 6.68 11.80
CA ASP A 14 -5.51 6.61 13.08
C ASP A 14 -5.16 5.34 13.88
N LYS A 15 -4.70 4.29 13.22
CA LYS A 15 -4.18 3.07 13.86
C LYS A 15 -2.66 2.91 13.80
N ALA A 16 -1.96 3.82 13.11
CA ALA A 16 -0.52 3.74 12.86
C ALA A 16 -0.11 2.37 12.27
N CYS A 17 -0.81 1.95 11.22
CA CYS A 17 -0.54 0.68 10.56
C CYS A 17 -0.71 0.73 9.04
N LEU A 18 -0.14 -0.26 8.36
CA LEU A 18 -0.37 -0.54 6.96
C LEU A 18 -1.41 -1.65 6.85
N VAL A 19 -2.41 -1.42 6.01
CA VAL A 19 -3.50 -2.34 5.74
C VAL A 19 -3.37 -2.83 4.31
N VAL A 20 -3.45 -4.14 4.13
CA VAL A 20 -3.54 -4.78 2.81
C VAL A 20 -4.99 -5.21 2.61
N SER A 21 -5.63 -4.68 1.58
CA SER A 21 -6.95 -5.10 1.12
C SER A 21 -6.77 -6.14 0.02
N VAL A 22 -7.50 -7.25 0.11
CA VAL A 22 -7.49 -8.31 -0.90
C VAL A 22 -8.93 -8.64 -1.30
N GLY A 23 -9.24 -8.51 -2.59
CA GLY A 23 -10.58 -8.68 -3.11
C GLY A 23 -11.55 -7.57 -2.65
N ILE A 24 -12.81 -7.91 -2.43
CA ILE A 24 -13.88 -6.92 -2.22
C ILE A 24 -14.06 -6.56 -0.74
N SER A 25 -13.88 -7.51 0.18
CA SER A 25 -14.27 -7.34 1.59
C SER A 25 -13.21 -7.75 2.60
N THR A 26 -12.04 -8.20 2.15
CA THR A 26 -11.02 -8.73 3.05
C THR A 26 -9.92 -7.70 3.26
N ARG A 27 -9.65 -7.39 4.53
CA ARG A 27 -8.60 -6.44 4.95
C ARG A 27 -7.79 -7.02 6.08
N TYR A 28 -6.47 -6.91 5.98
CA TYR A 28 -5.51 -7.37 6.97
C TYR A 28 -4.60 -6.24 7.41
N VAL A 29 -4.25 -6.18 8.69
CA VAL A 29 -3.11 -5.37 9.15
C VAL A 29 -1.84 -6.08 8.71
N TYR A 30 -1.08 -5.46 7.81
CA TYR A 30 0.17 -6.00 7.29
C TYR A 30 1.35 -5.70 8.22
N ALA A 31 1.45 -4.45 8.65
CA ALA A 31 2.50 -3.99 9.56
C ALA A 31 1.98 -2.87 10.45
N THR A 32 2.53 -2.74 11.64
CA THR A 32 2.31 -1.57 12.51
C THR A 32 3.60 -0.76 12.57
N TYR A 33 3.47 0.54 12.80
CA TYR A 33 4.61 1.43 13.00
C TYR A 33 4.42 2.29 14.24
N LYS A 34 5.52 2.80 14.78
CA LYS A 34 5.46 3.69 15.94
C LYS A 34 4.87 5.03 15.51
N ARG A 35 3.79 5.47 16.16
CA ARG A 35 3.23 6.81 15.94
C ARG A 35 4.19 7.88 16.44
N THR A 36 4.64 8.70 15.51
CA THR A 36 5.45 9.90 15.74
C THR A 36 5.02 10.97 14.74
N LEU A 37 5.40 12.23 14.96
CA LEU A 37 5.09 13.28 13.99
C LEU A 37 5.67 12.96 12.60
N ALA A 38 6.90 12.45 12.54
CA ALA A 38 7.57 12.09 11.29
C ALA A 38 6.84 10.96 10.56
N THR A 39 6.51 9.86 11.26
CA THR A 39 5.83 8.72 10.64
C THR A 39 4.39 9.04 10.22
N THR A 40 3.70 9.93 10.94
CA THR A 40 2.38 10.43 10.52
C THR A 40 2.48 11.26 9.24
N GLN A 41 3.44 12.19 9.16
CA GLN A 41 3.66 13.01 7.96
C GLN A 41 4.05 12.16 6.75
N GLU A 42 4.89 11.14 6.96
CA GLU A 42 5.28 10.20 5.91
C GLU A 42 4.08 9.42 5.38
N ALA A 43 3.23 8.88 6.27
CA ALA A 43 2.01 8.18 5.88
C ALA A 43 1.03 9.07 5.10
N GLU A 44 0.83 10.31 5.53
CA GLU A 44 -0.01 11.29 4.83
C GLU A 44 0.53 11.62 3.43
N ALA A 45 1.84 11.87 3.33
CA ALA A 45 2.50 12.17 2.06
C ALA A 45 2.43 10.96 1.10
N TRP A 46 2.59 9.75 1.62
CA TRP A 46 2.47 8.51 0.85
C TRP A 46 1.07 8.33 0.25
N GLU A 47 0.01 8.52 1.05
CA GLU A 47 -1.37 8.48 0.57
C GLU A 47 -1.70 9.58 -0.43
N ALA A 48 -1.19 10.80 -0.20
CA ALA A 48 -1.37 11.92 -1.12
C ALA A 48 -0.70 11.65 -2.47
N ALA A 49 0.52 11.12 -2.47
CA ALA A 49 1.26 10.75 -3.67
C ALA A 49 0.50 9.68 -4.48
N LYS A 50 0.03 8.61 -3.83
CA LYS A 50 -0.80 7.57 -4.48
C LYS A 50 -2.03 8.14 -5.17
N LYS A 51 -2.77 9.01 -4.48
CA LYS A 51 -3.96 9.68 -5.04
C LYS A 51 -3.60 10.55 -6.24
N SER A 52 -2.49 11.31 -6.17
CA SER A 52 -2.03 12.15 -7.28
C SER A 52 -1.64 11.34 -8.52
N CYS A 53 -1.19 10.10 -8.34
CA CYS A 53 -0.86 9.16 -9.40
C CYS A 53 -2.07 8.34 -9.91
N GLY A 54 -3.30 8.70 -9.52
CA GLY A 54 -4.51 7.99 -9.95
C GLY A 54 -4.66 6.59 -9.35
N GLY A 55 -4.21 6.39 -8.11
CA GLY A 55 -4.30 5.10 -7.41
C GLY A 55 -3.17 4.13 -7.77
N LEU A 56 -2.20 4.56 -8.59
CA LEU A 56 -1.05 3.76 -8.94
C LEU A 56 -0.08 3.62 -7.76
N HIS A 57 0.29 2.38 -7.44
CA HIS A 57 1.30 2.04 -6.46
C HIS A 57 2.24 0.92 -6.94
N PHE A 58 3.45 0.87 -6.39
CA PHE A 58 4.40 -0.21 -6.62
C PHE A 58 5.00 -0.71 -5.31
N LEU A 59 5.03 -2.02 -5.13
CA LEU A 59 5.79 -2.66 -4.05
C LEU A 59 7.12 -3.13 -4.61
N ALA A 60 8.21 -2.52 -4.14
CA ALA A 60 9.55 -2.99 -4.42
C ALA A 60 9.82 -4.28 -3.63
N ILE A 61 10.37 -5.28 -4.30
CA ILE A 61 10.74 -6.55 -3.68
C ILE A 61 12.24 -6.53 -3.49
N GLN A 62 12.67 -6.72 -2.24
CA GLN A 62 14.06 -6.98 -1.89
C GLN A 62 14.22 -8.47 -1.62
N GLU A 63 15.36 -9.05 -2.00
CA GLU A 63 15.65 -10.47 -1.75
C GLU A 63 15.79 -10.75 -0.24
N ASN A 64 16.38 -9.81 0.48
CA ASN A 64 16.58 -9.86 1.93
C ASN A 64 16.66 -8.43 2.49
N LEU A 65 16.70 -8.31 3.82
CA LEU A 65 16.67 -7.03 4.53
C LEU A 65 17.90 -6.14 4.29
N ASP A 66 19.03 -6.74 3.94
CA ASP A 66 20.32 -6.06 3.76
C ASP A 66 20.60 -5.74 2.27
N SER A 67 19.62 -5.96 1.39
CA SER A 67 19.77 -5.76 -0.05
C SER A 67 19.59 -4.28 -0.43
N ASP A 68 20.64 -3.67 -0.99
CA ASP A 68 20.57 -2.32 -1.54
C ASP A 68 19.77 -2.25 -2.86
N ASP A 69 19.66 -3.37 -3.57
CA ASP A 69 18.96 -3.47 -4.86
C ASP A 69 17.56 -4.08 -4.73
N CYS A 70 16.66 -3.67 -5.63
CA CYS A 70 15.33 -4.27 -5.79
C CYS A 70 15.38 -5.38 -6.84
N VAL A 71 14.91 -6.58 -6.49
CA VAL A 71 14.84 -7.72 -7.43
C VAL A 71 13.60 -7.67 -8.33
N GLY A 72 12.66 -6.78 -8.04
CA GLY A 72 11.49 -6.55 -8.88
C GLY A 72 10.48 -5.61 -8.25
N PHE A 73 9.39 -5.36 -8.98
CA PHE A 73 8.26 -4.56 -8.52
C PHE A 73 6.96 -5.29 -8.77
N TRP A 74 6.04 -5.23 -7.80
CA TRP A 74 4.64 -5.48 -8.05
C TRP A 74 3.93 -4.18 -8.35
N PHE A 75 3.11 -4.20 -9.40
CA PHE A 75 2.28 -3.08 -9.79
C PHE A 75 0.89 -3.27 -9.21
N LEU A 76 0.42 -2.29 -8.45
CA LEU A 76 -0.91 -2.27 -7.87
C LEU A 76 -1.64 -1.03 -8.35
N LEU A 77 -2.87 -1.21 -8.82
CA LEU A 77 -3.70 -0.10 -9.27
C LEU A 77 -5.00 -0.14 -8.47
N ASP A 78 -5.17 0.88 -7.64
CA ASP A 78 -6.44 1.14 -6.98
C ASP A 78 -7.35 1.90 -7.95
N LEU A 79 -8.46 1.27 -8.35
CA LEU A 79 -9.41 1.84 -9.29
C LEU A 79 -10.65 2.32 -8.54
N PRO A 80 -11.18 3.51 -8.88
CA PRO A 80 -12.46 3.92 -8.34
C PRO A 80 -13.55 2.92 -8.75
N PRO A 81 -14.63 2.79 -7.95
CA PRO A 81 -15.77 1.96 -8.33
C PRO A 81 -16.27 2.38 -9.72
N PRO A 82 -16.64 1.42 -10.60
CA PRO A 82 -17.17 1.76 -11.90
C PRO A 82 -18.42 2.64 -11.76
N PRO A 83 -18.58 3.67 -12.61
CA PRO A 83 -19.79 4.49 -12.60
C PRO A 83 -21.00 3.61 -12.92
N VAL A 84 -22.03 3.71 -12.07
CA VAL A 84 -23.34 3.05 -12.25
C VAL A 84 -24.18 3.74 -13.31
#